data_AF-A0A833DKL5-F1
#
_entry.id   AF-A0A833DKL5-F1
#
_cell.length_a   1.000
_cell.length_b   1.000
_cell.length_c   1.000
_cell.angle_alpha   90.00
_cell.angle_beta   90.00
_cell.angle_gamma   90.00
#
_symmetry.space_group_name_H-M   'P 1'
#
loop_
_entity.id
_entity.type
_entity.pdbx_description
1 polymer ?
#
loop_
_entity_poly.entity_id
_entity_poly.type
_entity_poly.pdbx_seq_one_letter_code
_entity_poly.pdbx_strand_id
1 'polypeptide(L)' 'IKTIDSVNLAIDSKIKRVKIIKVLENATNNDYQRRGVISKGAILETEEGKCRVVSRPGQHGTVNAILVK' A
#
# COMPACT_ATOMS: atom_id res chain seq x y z
N ILE A 1 17.63 -5.07 -2.53
CA ILE A 1 16.19 -5.13 -2.24
C ILE A 1 15.66 -3.70 -2.33
N LYS A 2 14.71 -3.41 -3.25
CA LYS A 2 14.12 -2.06 -3.34
C LYS A 2 13.11 -1.91 -2.21
N THR A 3 13.47 -1.15 -1.17
CA THR A 3 12.57 -0.83 -0.06
C THR A 3 11.76 0.39 -0.46
N ILE A 4 10.43 0.29 -0.38
CA ILE A 4 9.52 1.40 -0.65
C ILE A 4 8.91 1.81 0.68
N ASP A 5 9.25 3.00 1.14
CA ASP A 5 8.79 3.55 2.44
C ASP A 5 7.53 4.43 2.29
N SER A 6 7.21 4.82 1.06
CA SER A 6 6.18 5.82 0.76
C SER A 6 5.13 5.29 -0.21
N VAL A 7 3.87 5.61 0.07
CA VAL A 7 2.73 5.32 -0.80
C VAL A 7 2.07 6.61 -1.25
N ASN A 8 1.63 6.64 -2.51
CA ASN A 8 0.76 7.70 -3.01
C ASN A 8 -0.68 7.34 -2.64
N LEU A 9 -1.25 8.11 -1.72
CA LEU A 9 -2.61 7.94 -1.23
C LEU A 9 -3.54 8.92 -1.97
N ALA A 10 -4.54 8.38 -2.66
CA ALA A 10 -5.56 9.16 -3.35
C ALA A 10 -6.76 9.40 -2.43
N ILE A 11 -7.04 10.68 -2.12
CA ILE A 11 -8.20 11.16 -1.37
C ILE A 11 -8.97 12.10 -2.29
N ASP A 12 -10.12 11.64 -2.82
CA ASP A 12 -11.14 12.49 -3.48
C ASP A 12 -10.56 13.58 -4.43
N SER A 13 -9.66 13.16 -5.34
CA SER A 13 -8.93 14.01 -6.31
C SER A 13 -7.62 14.65 -5.87
N LYS A 14 -7.17 14.46 -4.61
CA LYS A 14 -5.83 14.84 -4.14
C LYS A 14 -4.95 13.61 -3.92
N ILE A 15 -3.71 13.69 -4.37
CA ILE A 15 -2.69 12.67 -4.14
C ILE A 15 -1.75 13.20 -3.05
N LYS A 16 -1.67 12.50 -1.93
CA LYS A 16 -0.68 12.76 -0.89
C LYS A 16 0.33 11.63 -0.84
N ARG A 17 1.60 11.96 -0.64
CA ARG A 17 2.62 10.98 -0.25
C ARG A 17 2.56 10.80 1.25
N VAL A 18 2.32 9.56 1.68
CA VAL A 18 2.24 9.19 3.09
C VAL A 18 3.17 8.03 3.37
N LYS A 19 3.62 7.91 4.61
CA LYS A 19 4.45 6.79 5.05
C LYS A 19 3.60 5.55 5.29
N ILE A 20 4.18 4.40 4.99
CA ILE A 20 3.59 3.09 5.26
C ILE A 20 4.02 2.68 6.67
N ILE A 21 3.05 2.43 7.56
CA ILE A 21 3.31 1.96 8.93
C ILE A 21 3.39 0.43 8.92
N LYS A 22 2.37 -0.21 8.34
CA LYS A 22 2.24 -1.67 8.36
C LYS A 22 1.39 -2.20 7.21
N VAL A 23 1.62 -3.45 6.83
CA VAL A 23 0.72 -4.22 5.95
C VAL A 23 -0.28 -4.95 6.84
N LEU A 24 -1.57 -4.65 6.74
CA LEU A 24 -2.62 -5.29 7.54
C LEU A 24 -3.08 -6.59 6.88
N GLU A 25 -3.51 -6.50 5.63
CA GLU A 25 -4.09 -7.64 4.92
C GLU A 25 -3.51 -7.75 3.53
N ASN A 26 -3.23 -8.98 3.12
CA ASN A 26 -2.88 -9.28 1.76
C ASN A 26 -3.87 -10.31 1.23
N ALA A 27 -4.72 -9.88 0.30
CA ALA A 27 -5.77 -10.70 -0.29
C ALA A 27 -5.26 -11.97 -1.00
N THR A 28 -3.96 -12.06 -1.31
CA THR A 28 -3.36 -13.21 -2.00
C THR A 28 -2.84 -14.29 -1.06
N ASN A 29 -2.26 -13.94 0.09
CA ASN A 29 -1.77 -14.94 1.05
C ASN A 29 -1.45 -14.26 2.40
N ASN A 30 -1.80 -14.92 3.49
CA ASN A 30 -1.49 -14.50 4.86
C ASN A 30 0.04 -14.47 5.10
N ASP A 31 0.82 -15.35 4.45
CA ASP A 31 2.29 -15.37 4.55
C ASP A 31 2.95 -14.09 3.99
N TYR A 32 2.31 -13.38 3.06
CA TYR A 32 2.85 -12.13 2.52
C TYR A 32 2.79 -10.98 3.51
N GLN A 33 1.91 -11.04 4.51
CA GLN A 33 1.87 -10.07 5.61
C GLN A 33 3.15 -10.15 6.44
N ARG A 34 3.60 -11.38 6.75
CA ARG A 34 4.81 -11.63 7.55
C ARG A 34 6.08 -11.22 6.81
N ARG A 35 6.10 -11.38 5.49
CA ARG A 35 7.25 -11.00 4.65
C ARG A 35 7.22 -9.54 4.20
N GLY A 36 6.18 -8.76 4.56
CA GLY A 36 6.03 -7.37 4.15
C GLY A 36 5.87 -7.19 2.63
N VAL A 37 5.33 -8.19 1.93
CA VAL A 37 5.18 -8.14 0.48
C VAL A 37 3.91 -7.37 0.13
N ILE A 38 4.09 -6.23 -0.53
CA ILE A 38 3.01 -5.37 -1.01
C ILE A 38 2.59 -5.85 -2.41
N SER A 39 1.36 -6.34 -2.54
CA SER A 39 0.75 -6.74 -3.81
C SER A 39 -0.43 -5.83 -4.15
N LYS A 40 -0.92 -5.91 -5.39
CA LYS A 40 -2.17 -5.26 -5.79
C LYS A 40 -3.31 -5.83 -4.97
N GLY A 41 -4.09 -4.97 -4.31
CA GLY A 41 -5.20 -5.35 -3.44
C GLY A 41 -4.82 -5.53 -1.97
N ALA A 42 -3.54 -5.37 -1.61
CA ALA A 42 -3.15 -5.35 -0.20
C ALA A 42 -3.73 -4.12 0.52
N ILE A 43 -4.11 -4.31 1.78
CA ILE A 43 -4.53 -3.25 2.69
C ILE A 43 -3.32 -2.84 3.52
N LEU A 44 -2.97 -1.57 3.41
CA LEU A 44 -1.89 -0.94 4.17
C LEU A 44 -2.48 -0.01 5.22
N GLU A 45 -1.79 0.05 6.36
CA GLU A 45 -1.98 1.05 7.39
C GLU A 45 -0.99 2.19 7.15
N THR A 46 -1.51 3.39 6.94
CA THR A 46 -0.75 4.62 6.74
C THR A 46 -1.13 5.63 7.82
N GLU A 47 -0.36 6.71 7.95
CA GLU A 47 -0.64 7.79 8.92
C GLU A 47 -2.04 8.41 8.74
N GLU A 48 -2.59 8.40 7.52
CA GLU A 48 -3.92 8.95 7.24
C GLU A 48 -5.04 7.90 7.30
N GLY A 49 -4.71 6.63 7.58
CA GLY A 49 -5.68 5.54 7.76
C GLY A 49 -5.42 4.32 6.88
N LYS A 50 -6.46 3.48 6.75
CA LYS A 50 -6.42 2.24 5.95
C LYS A 50 -6.55 2.56 4.47
N CYS A 51 -5.69 1.98 3.66
CA CYS A 51 -5.73 2.17 2.22
C CYS A 51 -5.52 0.87 1.46
N ARG A 52 -6.14 0.77 0.29
CA ARG A 52 -6.04 -0.38 -0.59
C ARG A 52 -5.13 -0.07 -1.76
N VAL A 53 -4.09 -0.88 -1.93
CA VAL A 53 -3.14 -0.76 -3.01
C VAL A 53 -3.80 -1.14 -4.33
N VAL A 54 -3.68 -0.28 -5.34
CA VAL A 54 -4.19 -0.54 -6.70
C VAL A 54 -3.08 -0.83 -7.71
N SER A 55 -1.84 -0.51 -7.37
CA SER A 55 -0.65 -0.75 -8.21
C SER A 55 0.03 -2.08 -7.92
N ARG A 56 0.72 -2.65 -8.93
CA ARG A 56 1.72 -3.70 -8.72
C ARG A 56 3.12 -3.06 -8.55
N PRO A 57 3.66 -2.92 -7.33
CA PRO A 57 4.90 -2.17 -7.10
C PRO A 57 6.11 -2.77 -7.80
N GLY A 58 6.15 -4.10 -7.99
CA GLY A 58 7.23 -4.76 -8.72
C GLY A 58 7.36 -4.38 -10.20
N GLN A 59 6.28 -3.88 -10.81
CA GLN A 59 6.24 -3.49 -12.23
C GLN A 59 6.29 -1.96 -12.40
N HIS A 60 5.53 -1.22 -11.58
CA HIS A 60 5.40 0.24 -11.71
C HIS A 60 6.45 1.04 -10.94
N GLY A 61 7.20 0.42 -10.03
CA GLY A 61 8.20 1.10 -9.19
C GLY A 61 7.63 2.09 -8.17
N THR A 62 6.31 2.27 -8.14
CA THR A 62 5.58 3.14 -7.21
C THR A 62 4.42 2.36 -6.60
N VAL A 63 4.11 2.67 -5.33
CA VAL A 63 2.92 2.14 -4.66
C VAL A 63 1.86 3.23 -4.69
N ASN A 64 0.73 2.94 -5.33
CA ASN A 64 -0.46 3.77 -5.34
C ASN A 64 -1.54 3.04 -4.55
N ALA A 65 -2.18 3.75 -3.63
CA ALA A 65 -3.27 3.25 -2.81
C ALA A 65 -4.42 4.26 -2.77
N ILE A 66 -5.61 3.74 -2.53
CA ILE A 66 -6.84 4.52 -2.37
C ILE A 66 -7.25 4.37 -0.90
N LEU A 67 -7.58 5.48 -0.23
CA LEU A 67 -8.11 5.42 1.13
C LEU A 67 -9.41 4.59 1.11
N VAL A 68 -9.47 3.56 1.96
CA VAL A 68 -10.71 2.81 2.18
C VAL A 68 -11.29 3.32 3.48
N LYS A 69 -12.48 3.92 3.39
CA LYS A 69 -13.21 4.42 4.56
C LYS A 69 -13.96 3.29 5.24
#